data_AF-A0A5A8D9J7-F1
#
_entry.id   AF-A0A5A8D9J7-F1
#
_cell.length_a   1.000
_cell.length_b   1.000
_cell.length_c   1.000
_cell.angle_alpha   90.00
_cell.angle_beta   90.00
_cell.angle_gamma   90.00
#
_symmetry.space_group_name_H-M   'P 1'
#
loop_
_entity.id
_entity.type
_entity.pdbx_description
1 polymer ?
#
loop_
_entity_poly.entity_id
_entity_poly.type
_entity_poly.pdbx_seq_one_letter_code
_entity_poly.pdbx_strand_id
1 'polypeptide(L)'
;MDAETGSTEIGGGLFIDYRPVVGARYVRPTETNLIDLGAGSFRWKDIYSANGSINTSDRKKKKDIADLPPARGMEFIKSLRPVEYRFKDGQSGRKHYGLIAQEVEDVFRADGDVDGMGNAIVIKSRQQVPDPDWVKPEGEDMAKAPLVDGAGYDYAMRYTELIAPLIKSIQELEARVADLER
;
A
#
# COMPACT_ATOMS: atom_id res chain seq x y z
N MET A 1 3.29 13.93 29.32
CA MET A 1 3.58 12.54 29.74
C MET A 1 2.82 12.30 31.02
N ASP A 2 1.85 11.40 31.00
CA ASP A 2 1.33 10.88 32.26
C ASP A 2 2.46 10.15 33.02
N ALA A 3 2.43 10.19 34.34
CA ALA A 3 3.48 9.62 35.16
C ALA A 3 3.37 8.09 35.32
N GLU A 4 2.25 7.50 34.91
CA GLU A 4 1.93 6.07 35.13
C GLU A 4 2.24 5.19 33.91
N THR A 5 2.09 5.70 32.69
CA THR A 5 2.32 4.97 31.43
C THR A 5 3.48 5.52 30.61
N GLY A 6 3.85 6.79 30.82
CA GLY A 6 4.86 7.49 30.03
C GLY A 6 4.41 7.79 28.60
N SER A 7 3.11 7.71 28.33
CA SER A 7 2.52 7.96 27.01
C SER A 7 2.08 9.41 26.87
N THR A 8 2.04 9.93 25.64
CA THR A 8 1.47 11.26 25.33
C THR A 8 0.70 11.17 24.02
N GLU A 9 -0.58 11.53 24.05
CA GLU A 9 -1.38 11.67 22.84
C GLU A 9 -0.91 12.91 22.07
N ILE A 10 -0.70 12.76 20.76
CA ILE A 10 -0.27 13.86 19.89
C ILE A 10 -1.40 14.35 18.97
N GLY A 11 -2.63 13.93 19.27
CA GLY A 11 -3.85 14.26 18.51
C GLY A 11 -4.14 13.28 17.37
N GLY A 12 -5.37 13.34 16.85
CA GLY A 12 -5.80 12.55 15.70
C GLY A 12 -5.73 11.03 15.91
N GLY A 13 -5.78 10.57 17.16
CA GLY A 13 -5.72 9.15 17.50
C GLY A 13 -4.31 8.53 17.52
N LEU A 14 -3.23 9.32 17.66
CA LEU A 14 -1.84 8.84 17.74
C LEU A 14 -1.22 9.06 19.14
N PHE A 15 -0.38 8.10 19.56
CA PHE A 15 0.42 8.17 20.78
C PHE A 15 1.92 8.10 20.49
N ILE A 16 2.69 8.86 21.29
CA ILE A 16 4.09 8.58 21.57
C ILE A 16 4.14 7.85 22.92
N ASP A 17 4.48 6.57 22.89
CA ASP A 17 4.58 5.71 24.08
C ASP A 17 6.05 5.61 24.53
N TYR A 18 6.31 5.94 25.79
CA TYR A 18 7.53 5.55 26.49
C TYR A 18 7.17 4.62 27.66
N ARG A 19 7.28 3.31 27.46
CA ARG A 19 6.89 2.33 28.48
C ARG A 19 8.12 1.76 29.20
N PRO A 20 8.51 2.29 30.37
CA PRO A 20 9.76 1.93 31.03
C PRO A 20 9.81 0.46 31.47
N VAL A 21 8.67 -0.13 31.85
CA VAL A 21 8.60 -1.51 32.35
C VAL A 21 8.87 -2.55 31.26
N VAL A 22 8.47 -2.29 30.01
CA VAL A 22 8.65 -3.20 28.87
C VAL A 22 9.75 -2.75 27.90
N GLY A 23 10.50 -1.70 28.25
CA GLY A 23 11.62 -1.19 27.46
C GLY A 23 11.24 -0.69 26.06
N ALA A 24 10.00 -0.24 25.89
CA ALA A 24 9.44 0.00 24.56
C ALA A 24 9.22 1.48 24.27
N ARG A 25 9.50 1.87 23.02
CA ARG A 25 9.30 3.24 22.50
C ARG A 25 8.57 3.15 21.17
N TYR A 26 7.36 3.69 21.11
CA TYR A 26 6.52 3.59 19.92
C TYR A 26 5.91 4.92 19.53
N VAL A 27 5.75 5.12 18.23
CA VAL A 27 4.67 5.95 17.68
C VAL A 27 3.62 4.98 17.16
N ARG A 28 2.39 5.03 17.69
CA ARG A 28 1.34 4.06 17.35
C ARG A 28 -0.06 4.67 17.34
N PRO A 29 -1.03 4.05 16.66
CA PRO A 29 -2.43 4.44 16.80
C PRO A 29 -3.01 4.06 18.16
N THR A 30 -4.07 4.76 18.54
CA THR A 30 -4.96 4.49 19.68
C THR A 30 -5.71 3.18 19.50
N GLU A 31 -6.16 2.92 18.27
CA GLU A 31 -6.97 1.76 17.91
C GLU A 31 -6.23 0.86 16.90
N THR A 32 -6.43 -0.46 17.03
CA THR A 32 -5.80 -1.43 16.14
C THR A 32 -6.53 -1.43 14.80
N ASN A 33 -5.79 -1.31 13.68
CA ASN A 33 -6.31 -1.46 12.32
C ASN A 33 -7.46 -0.48 11.97
N LEU A 34 -7.40 0.76 12.47
CA LEU A 34 -8.39 1.79 12.20
C LEU A 34 -7.85 3.02 11.47
N ILE A 35 -6.61 3.42 11.78
CA ILE A 35 -6.02 4.67 11.29
C ILE A 35 -4.89 4.36 10.31
N ASP A 36 -4.94 4.99 9.14
CA ASP A 36 -3.89 4.92 8.12
C ASP A 36 -2.72 5.88 8.41
N LEU A 37 -1.51 5.51 7.96
CA LEU A 37 -0.36 6.39 7.98
C LEU A 37 -0.19 7.05 6.60
N GLY A 38 -0.77 8.24 6.45
CA GLY A 38 -0.88 8.94 5.17
C GLY A 38 -2.13 8.52 4.39
N ALA A 39 -2.32 9.12 3.21
CA ALA A 39 -3.46 8.86 2.32
C ALA A 39 -3.03 8.98 0.85
N GLY A 40 -3.91 8.62 -0.11
CA GLY A 40 -3.62 8.64 -1.55
C GLY A 40 -3.06 9.98 -2.04
N SER A 41 -3.72 11.08 -1.66
CA SER A 41 -3.28 12.44 -2.00
C SER A 41 -2.32 13.05 -0.97
N PHE A 42 -2.08 12.39 0.18
CA PHE A 42 -1.23 12.86 1.29
C PHE A 42 -0.18 11.80 1.65
N ARG A 43 0.76 11.61 0.74
CA ARG A 43 1.77 10.56 0.83
C ARG A 43 3.02 11.04 1.55
N TRP A 44 3.59 10.17 2.38
CA TRP A 44 4.94 10.35 2.88
C TRP A 44 5.93 10.28 1.71
N LYS A 45 6.91 11.17 1.73
CA LYS A 45 7.96 11.19 0.70
C LYS A 45 8.85 9.94 0.78
N ASP A 46 9.37 9.66 1.96
CA ASP A 46 10.31 8.57 2.24
C ASP A 46 10.08 8.03 3.66
N ILE A 47 10.34 6.74 3.88
CA ILE A 47 10.39 6.11 5.21
C ILE A 47 11.79 5.55 5.41
N TYR A 48 12.52 6.06 6.40
CA TYR A 48 13.83 5.54 6.79
C TYR A 48 13.68 4.57 7.96
N SER A 49 14.03 3.31 7.76
CA SER A 49 13.93 2.27 8.78
C SER A 49 15.16 1.36 8.78
N ALA A 50 15.51 0.82 9.94
CA ALA A 50 16.61 -0.15 10.07
C ALA A 50 16.22 -1.55 9.54
N ASN A 51 14.93 -1.88 9.59
CA ASN A 51 14.35 -3.14 9.11
C ASN A 51 13.12 -2.85 8.23
N GLY A 52 12.67 -3.85 7.45
CA GLY A 52 11.43 -3.76 6.67
C GLY A 52 10.16 -3.70 7.54
N SER A 53 9.03 -3.32 6.93
CA SER A 53 7.73 -3.32 7.59
C SER A 53 7.28 -4.73 7.97
N ILE A 54 6.72 -4.87 9.18
CA ILE A 54 6.13 -6.13 9.65
C ILE A 54 4.65 -6.16 9.27
N ASN A 55 4.23 -7.21 8.56
CA ASN A 55 2.83 -7.44 8.20
C ASN A 55 2.29 -8.67 8.93
N THR A 56 1.11 -8.56 9.55
CA THR A 56 0.47 -9.68 10.24
C THR A 56 0.08 -10.78 9.23
N SER A 57 0.61 -11.99 9.42
CA SER A 57 0.32 -13.15 8.56
C SER A 57 -0.07 -14.39 9.38
N ASP A 58 -0.73 -14.17 10.52
CA ASP A 58 -1.22 -15.25 11.39
C ASP A 58 -2.44 -15.94 10.76
N ARG A 59 -2.42 -17.28 10.70
CA ARG A 59 -3.54 -18.11 10.23
C ARG A 59 -4.85 -17.79 10.96
N LYS A 60 -4.81 -17.51 12.27
CA LYS A 60 -5.99 -17.18 13.08
C LYS A 60 -6.66 -15.85 12.67
N LYS A 61 -5.95 -15.02 11.91
CA LYS A 61 -6.42 -13.72 11.40
C LYS A 61 -6.80 -13.79 9.92
N LYS A 62 -6.85 -15.00 9.34
CA LYS A 62 -7.20 -15.25 7.95
C LYS A 62 -8.37 -16.24 7.87
N LYS A 63 -9.15 -16.12 6.81
CA LYS A 63 -10.24 -17.03 6.44
C LYS A 63 -10.13 -17.35 4.95
N ASP A 64 -10.87 -18.35 4.49
CA ASP A 64 -10.98 -18.70 3.07
C ASP A 64 -9.60 -18.99 2.42
N ILE A 65 -8.73 -19.68 3.16
CA ILE A 65 -7.35 -19.97 2.75
C ILE A 65 -7.36 -21.11 1.73
N ALA A 66 -6.86 -20.84 0.52
CA ALA A 66 -6.68 -21.82 -0.56
C ALA A 66 -5.32 -21.62 -1.24
N ASP A 67 -4.87 -22.64 -1.97
CA ASP A 67 -3.67 -22.54 -2.80
C ASP A 67 -3.87 -21.55 -3.94
N LEU A 68 -2.79 -20.86 -4.35
CA LEU A 68 -2.85 -19.98 -5.51
C LEU A 68 -3.08 -20.80 -6.79
N PRO A 69 -4.11 -20.46 -7.60
CA PRO A 69 -4.36 -21.14 -8.85
C PRO A 69 -3.22 -20.85 -9.85
N PRO A 70 -3.01 -21.70 -10.87
CA PRO A 70 -1.96 -21.48 -11.87
C PRO A 70 -2.05 -20.12 -12.60
N ALA A 71 -3.27 -19.64 -12.83
CA ALA A 71 -3.53 -18.31 -13.40
C ALA A 71 -3.03 -17.15 -12.52
N ARG A 72 -2.61 -17.40 -11.28
CA ARG A 72 -2.00 -16.42 -10.36
C ARG A 72 -0.53 -16.77 -10.02
N GLY A 73 0.10 -17.58 -10.86
CA GLY A 73 1.51 -17.94 -10.81
C GLY A 73 2.31 -17.38 -11.98
N MET A 74 3.00 -18.25 -12.71
CA MET A 74 3.90 -17.90 -13.82
C MET A 74 3.20 -17.18 -14.96
N GLU A 75 1.98 -17.57 -15.32
CA GLU A 75 1.21 -16.92 -16.39
C GLU A 75 0.95 -15.44 -16.05
N PHE A 76 0.45 -15.19 -14.83
CA PHE A 76 0.24 -13.83 -14.34
C PHE A 76 1.53 -13.02 -14.26
N ILE A 77 2.62 -13.56 -13.70
CA ILE A 77 3.89 -12.83 -13.63
C ILE A 77 4.40 -12.45 -15.04
N LYS A 78 4.21 -13.32 -16.04
CA LYS A 78 4.61 -13.05 -17.42
C LYS A 78 3.72 -12.05 -18.15
N SER A 79 2.47 -11.84 -17.71
CA SER A 79 1.58 -10.86 -18.33
C SER A 79 1.85 -9.43 -17.83
N LEU A 80 2.55 -9.27 -16.71
CA LEU A 80 3.00 -7.97 -16.21
C LEU A 80 4.14 -7.41 -17.08
N ARG A 81 4.12 -6.09 -17.30
CA ARG A 81 5.17 -5.37 -18.04
C ARG A 81 6.06 -4.56 -17.09
N PRO A 82 7.29 -5.02 -16.77
CA PRO A 82 8.27 -4.19 -16.08
C PRO A 82 8.66 -2.99 -16.93
N VAL A 83 8.71 -1.81 -16.30
CA VAL A 83 9.05 -0.54 -16.95
C VAL A 83 10.13 0.21 -16.18
N GLU A 84 10.81 1.09 -16.91
CA GLU A 84 11.64 2.14 -16.34
C GLU A 84 10.91 3.49 -16.50
N TYR A 85 10.92 4.34 -15.47
CA TYR A 85 10.25 5.64 -15.50
C TYR A 85 10.98 6.69 -14.65
N ARG A 86 10.57 7.95 -14.80
CA ARG A 86 10.86 9.04 -13.86
C ARG A 86 9.55 9.65 -13.40
N PHE A 87 9.47 10.07 -12.14
CA PHE A 87 8.32 10.83 -11.68
C PHE A 87 8.28 12.22 -12.33
N LYS A 88 7.10 12.66 -12.74
CA LYS A 88 6.89 14.02 -13.28
C LYS A 88 7.28 15.09 -12.27
N ASP A 89 6.87 14.90 -11.01
CA ASP A 89 7.19 15.79 -9.88
C ASP A 89 8.41 15.29 -9.08
N GLY A 90 9.25 14.44 -9.69
CA GLY A 90 10.44 13.89 -9.05
C GLY A 90 11.62 14.85 -9.10
N GLN A 91 12.18 15.20 -7.94
CA GLN A 91 13.33 16.11 -7.87
C GLN A 91 14.68 15.45 -8.15
N SER A 92 14.76 14.11 -8.13
CA SER A 92 16.04 13.40 -8.23
C SER A 92 16.58 13.29 -9.67
N GLY A 93 15.71 13.36 -10.68
CA GLY A 93 16.04 13.05 -12.08
C GLY A 93 16.42 11.59 -12.35
N ARG A 94 16.37 10.72 -11.33
CA ARG A 94 16.80 9.32 -11.42
C ARG A 94 15.75 8.47 -12.11
N LYS A 95 16.22 7.41 -12.76
CA LYS A 95 15.37 6.33 -13.29
C LYS A 95 14.92 5.43 -12.13
N HIS A 96 13.64 5.10 -12.14
CA HIS A 96 12.99 4.14 -11.26
C HIS A 96 12.53 2.93 -12.08
N TYR A 97 12.36 1.79 -11.44
CA TYR A 97 11.89 0.55 -12.07
C TYR A 97 10.66 0.06 -11.33
N GLY A 98 9.70 -0.48 -12.07
CA GLY A 98 8.46 -1.01 -11.48
C GLY A 98 7.43 -1.39 -12.52
N LEU A 99 6.17 -1.26 -12.15
CA LEU A 99 4.99 -1.53 -12.95
C LEU A 99 4.11 -0.28 -13.03
N ILE A 100 3.30 -0.19 -14.08
CA ILE A 100 2.24 0.82 -14.19
C ILE A 100 0.95 0.24 -13.63
N ALA A 101 0.39 0.86 -12.59
CA ALA A 101 -0.75 0.32 -11.85
C ALA A 101 -1.99 0.08 -12.75
N GLN A 102 -2.25 0.98 -13.70
CA GLN A 102 -3.34 0.84 -14.68
C GLN A 102 -3.13 -0.37 -15.60
N GLU A 103 -1.90 -0.65 -16.02
CA GLU A 103 -1.62 -1.84 -16.85
C GLU A 103 -1.82 -3.13 -16.04
N VAL A 104 -1.51 -3.11 -14.74
CA VAL A 104 -1.82 -4.24 -13.86
C VAL A 104 -3.32 -4.39 -13.64
N GLU A 105 -4.06 -3.30 -13.48
CA GLU A 105 -5.53 -3.30 -13.42
C GLU A 105 -6.14 -3.92 -14.69
N ASP A 106 -5.60 -3.60 -15.87
CA ASP A 106 -6.05 -4.15 -17.14
C ASP A 106 -5.79 -5.66 -17.25
N VAL A 107 -4.66 -6.17 -16.74
CA VAL A 107 -4.40 -7.61 -16.62
C VAL A 107 -5.46 -8.28 -15.74
N PHE A 108 -5.74 -7.72 -14.55
CA PHE A 108 -6.77 -8.26 -13.67
C PHE A 108 -8.15 -8.26 -14.32
N ARG A 109 -8.51 -7.18 -15.02
CA ARG A 109 -9.77 -7.07 -15.76
C ARG A 109 -9.89 -8.13 -16.86
N ALA A 110 -8.82 -8.39 -17.60
CA ALA A 110 -8.78 -9.43 -18.62
C ALA A 110 -8.97 -10.83 -18.02
N ASP A 111 -8.51 -11.05 -16.80
CA ASP A 111 -8.69 -12.28 -16.02
C ASP A 111 -10.05 -12.36 -15.30
N GLY A 112 -10.95 -11.41 -15.54
CA GLY A 112 -12.32 -11.40 -15.00
C GLY A 112 -12.54 -10.60 -13.71
N ASP A 113 -11.51 -9.97 -13.15
CA ASP A 113 -11.63 -9.05 -12.01
C ASP A 113 -11.98 -7.64 -12.49
N VAL A 114 -13.23 -7.49 -12.94
CA VAL A 114 -13.70 -6.30 -13.67
C VAL A 114 -13.98 -5.09 -12.79
N ASP A 115 -14.27 -5.30 -11.50
CA ASP A 115 -14.56 -4.24 -10.53
C ASP A 115 -13.32 -3.88 -9.67
N GLY A 116 -12.22 -4.63 -9.82
CA GLY A 116 -10.97 -4.42 -9.09
C GLY A 116 -11.07 -4.81 -7.61
N MET A 117 -12.13 -5.51 -7.20
CA MET A 117 -12.32 -5.96 -5.81
C MET A 117 -11.77 -7.37 -5.58
N GLY A 118 -11.40 -8.10 -6.64
CA GLY A 118 -10.86 -9.45 -6.56
C GLY A 118 -9.41 -9.52 -6.07
N ASN A 119 -8.70 -8.40 -5.95
CA ASN A 119 -7.31 -8.34 -5.51
C ASN A 119 -7.00 -7.08 -4.70
N ALA A 120 -5.87 -7.10 -3.99
CA ALA A 120 -5.36 -5.95 -3.23
C ALA A 120 -4.05 -5.37 -3.82
N ILE A 121 -3.59 -5.86 -4.97
CA ILE A 121 -2.32 -5.45 -5.58
C ILE A 121 -2.42 -4.02 -6.11
N VAL A 122 -3.52 -3.68 -6.78
CA VAL A 122 -3.78 -2.34 -7.31
C VAL A 122 -4.60 -1.54 -6.30
N ILE A 123 -4.18 -0.31 -6.00
CA ILE A 123 -4.93 0.62 -5.16
C ILE A 123 -5.43 1.73 -6.07
N LYS A 124 -6.73 1.98 -6.01
CA LYS A 124 -7.41 3.04 -6.74
C LYS A 124 -8.22 3.85 -5.75
N SER A 125 -7.65 4.94 -5.27
CA SER A 125 -8.28 5.84 -4.31
C SER A 125 -8.90 7.03 -5.03
N ARG A 126 -10.06 7.49 -4.58
CA ARG A 126 -10.59 8.79 -5.03
C ARG A 126 -9.57 9.87 -4.69
N GLN A 127 -9.28 10.72 -5.65
CA GLN A 127 -8.38 11.83 -5.43
C GLN A 127 -9.07 12.85 -4.54
N GLN A 128 -8.44 13.20 -3.42
CA GLN A 128 -8.97 14.22 -2.51
C GLN A 128 -8.54 15.60 -3.01
N VAL A 129 -9.51 16.50 -3.15
CA VAL A 129 -9.29 17.88 -3.62
C VAL A 129 -9.90 18.87 -2.61
N PRO A 130 -9.39 20.12 -2.55
CA PRO A 130 -10.05 21.16 -1.78
C PRO A 130 -11.51 21.31 -2.22
N ASP A 131 -12.41 21.47 -1.25
CA ASP A 131 -13.82 21.71 -1.50
C ASP A 131 -14.00 22.99 -2.34
N PRO A 132 -14.51 22.89 -3.58
CA PRO A 132 -14.67 24.05 -4.46
C PRO A 132 -15.74 25.03 -3.97
N ASP A 133 -16.68 24.57 -3.14
CA ASP A 133 -17.77 25.37 -2.59
C ASP A 133 -17.38 26.02 -1.26
N TRP A 134 -16.21 25.68 -0.71
CA TRP A 134 -15.74 26.26 0.54
C TRP A 134 -15.24 27.69 0.36
N VAL A 135 -15.93 28.62 1.02
CA VAL A 135 -15.51 30.02 1.08
C VAL A 135 -14.55 30.21 2.25
N LYS A 136 -13.29 30.54 1.94
CA LYS A 136 -12.25 30.80 2.93
C LYS A 136 -12.65 31.92 3.91
N PRO A 137 -12.68 31.66 5.22
CA PRO A 137 -12.82 32.71 6.23
C PRO A 137 -11.60 33.66 6.22
N GLU A 138 -11.83 34.92 6.57
CA GLU A 138 -10.77 35.92 6.69
C GLU A 138 -9.72 35.47 7.72
N GLY A 139 -8.43 35.55 7.36
CA GLY A 139 -7.31 35.17 8.21
C GLY A 139 -6.95 33.68 8.25
N GLU A 140 -7.75 32.79 7.63
CA GLU A 140 -7.43 31.35 7.58
C GLU A 140 -6.45 31.00 6.45
N ASP A 141 -5.84 29.81 6.49
CA ASP A 141 -4.97 29.31 5.41
C ASP A 141 -5.80 28.50 4.40
N MET A 142 -5.56 28.70 3.10
CA MET A 142 -6.16 27.87 2.04
C MET A 142 -5.75 26.40 2.17
N ALA A 143 -4.59 26.11 2.78
CA ALA A 143 -4.15 24.74 3.07
C ALA A 143 -5.06 23.99 4.06
N LYS A 144 -5.95 24.70 4.77
CA LYS A 144 -6.94 24.11 5.68
C LYS A 144 -8.33 23.94 5.08
N ALA A 145 -8.49 24.18 3.77
CA ALA A 145 -9.76 23.92 3.11
C ALA A 145 -10.19 22.46 3.39
N PRO A 146 -11.47 22.21 3.72
CA PRO A 146 -12.00 20.85 3.77
C PRO A 146 -11.73 20.12 2.46
N LEU A 147 -11.56 18.80 2.55
CA LEU A 147 -11.30 17.96 1.40
C LEU A 147 -12.55 17.18 1.02
N VAL A 148 -12.79 17.08 -0.28
CA VAL A 148 -13.86 16.27 -0.87
C VAL A 148 -13.28 15.33 -1.93
N ASP A 149 -14.01 14.28 -2.25
CA ASP A 149 -13.64 13.38 -3.34
C ASP A 149 -13.84 14.09 -4.68
N GLY A 150 -12.76 14.20 -5.44
CA GLY A 150 -12.79 14.67 -6.82
C GLY A 150 -13.23 13.61 -7.83
N ALA A 151 -13.29 14.01 -9.09
CA ALA A 151 -13.57 13.10 -10.20
C ALA A 151 -12.37 12.18 -10.54
N GLY A 152 -11.16 12.56 -10.11
CA GLY A 152 -9.92 11.83 -10.37
C GLY A 152 -9.67 10.65 -9.43
N TYR A 153 -8.67 9.85 -9.77
CA TYR A 153 -8.18 8.75 -8.96
C TYR A 153 -6.67 8.78 -8.83
N ASP A 154 -6.19 8.54 -7.61
CA ASP A 154 -4.79 8.23 -7.33
C ASP A 154 -4.58 6.71 -7.43
N TYR A 155 -3.70 6.31 -8.34
CA TYR A 155 -3.32 4.92 -8.54
C TYR A 155 -2.00 4.59 -7.82
N ALA A 156 -1.98 3.47 -7.11
CA ALA A 156 -0.80 2.95 -6.43
C ALA A 156 -0.75 1.41 -6.48
N MET A 157 0.35 0.84 -5.96
CA MET A 157 0.61 -0.60 -5.96
C MET A 157 1.06 -1.07 -4.58
N ARG A 158 0.48 -2.18 -4.09
CA ARG A 158 1.03 -2.98 -2.98
C ARG A 158 2.00 -4.01 -3.57
N TYR A 159 3.23 -3.59 -3.86
CA TYR A 159 4.24 -4.46 -4.49
C TYR A 159 4.51 -5.77 -3.72
N THR A 160 4.36 -5.76 -2.39
CA THR A 160 4.56 -6.95 -1.55
C THR A 160 3.56 -8.08 -1.84
N GLU A 161 2.38 -7.76 -2.36
CA GLU A 161 1.38 -8.76 -2.75
C GLU A 161 1.82 -9.59 -3.96
N LEU A 162 2.82 -9.13 -4.74
CA LEU A 162 3.40 -9.89 -5.85
C LEU A 162 4.34 -11.01 -5.37
N ILE A 163 4.75 -11.03 -4.10
CA ILE A 163 5.69 -12.03 -3.58
C ILE A 163 5.11 -13.45 -3.70
N ALA A 164 3.83 -13.66 -3.35
CA ALA A 164 3.23 -14.99 -3.42
C ALA A 164 3.07 -15.49 -4.87
N PRO A 165 2.57 -14.69 -5.84
CA PRO A 165 2.62 -15.04 -7.26
C PRO A 165 4.03 -15.31 -7.80
N LEU A 166 5.04 -14.55 -7.36
CA LEU A 166 6.44 -14.80 -7.73
C LEU A 166 6.92 -16.17 -7.21
N ILE A 167 6.65 -16.50 -5.95
CA ILE A 167 6.98 -17.82 -5.38
C ILE A 167 6.31 -18.93 -6.19
N LYS A 168 5.00 -18.79 -6.47
CA LYS A 168 4.24 -19.76 -7.27
C LYS A 168 4.83 -19.91 -8.67
N SER A 169 5.24 -18.81 -9.30
CA SER A 169 5.86 -18.86 -10.62
C SER A 169 7.17 -19.64 -10.65
N ILE A 170 7.97 -19.55 -9.58
CA ILE A 170 9.23 -20.29 -9.45
C ILE A 170 8.95 -21.78 -9.26
N GLN A 171 7.98 -22.14 -8.42
CA GLN A 171 7.57 -23.54 -8.22
C GLN A 171 7.07 -24.18 -9.53
N GLU A 172 6.28 -23.46 -10.32
CA GLU A 172 5.81 -23.92 -11.63
C GLU A 172 6.95 -24.05 -12.64
N LEU A 173 7.91 -23.12 -12.62
CA LEU A 173 9.10 -23.18 -13.47
C LEU A 173 9.96 -24.40 -13.13
N GLU A 174 10.21 -24.67 -11.85
CA GLU A 174 10.99 -25.81 -11.38
C GLU A 174 10.34 -27.14 -11.80
N ALA A 175 9.03 -27.27 -11.64
CA ALA A 175 8.30 -28.46 -12.07
C ALA A 175 8.45 -28.72 -13.58
N ARG A 176 8.37 -27.67 -14.40
CA ARG A 176 8.54 -27.77 -15.85
C ARG A 176 9.95 -28.16 -16.26
N VAL A 177 10.97 -27.61 -15.58
CA VAL A 177 12.36 -27.99 -15.83
C VAL A 177 12.59 -29.45 -15.48
N ALA A 178 12.12 -29.90 -14.31
CA ALA A 178 12.25 -31.29 -13.88
C ALA A 178 11.55 -32.28 -14.83
N ASP A 179 10.45 -31.89 -15.47
CA ASP A 179 9.78 -32.73 -16.46
C ASP A 179 10.53 -32.76 -17.81
N LEU A 180 11.24 -31.69 -18.18
CA LEU A 180 12.04 -31.62 -19.41
C LEU A 180 13.41 -32.32 -19.29
N GLU A 181 13.93 -32.48 -18.07
CA GLU A 181 15.21 -33.13 -17.80
C GLU A 181 15.12 -34.66 -17.64
N ARG A 182 13.91 -35.25 -17.74
CA ARG A 182 13.68 -36.70 -17.73
C ARG A 182 13.90 -37.32 -19.11
#